data_AF-A0A1X0SBY7-F1
#
_entry.id   AF-A0A1X0SBY7-F1
#
_cell.length_a   1.000
_cell.length_b   1.000
_cell.length_c   1.000
_cell.angle_alpha   90.00
_cell.angle_beta   90.00
_cell.angle_gamma   90.00
#
_symmetry.space_group_name_H-M   'P 1'
#
loop_
_entity.id
_entity.type
_entity.pdbx_description
1 polymer ?
#
loop_
_entity_poly.entity_id
_entity_poly.type
_entity_poly.pdbx_seq_one_letter_code
_entity_poly.pdbx_strand_id
1 'polypeptide(L)'
;MFVGDRGYCVGSTIKGHLKYGGQWKPRKNSLYTSVYITNEHDTSQACLFLLQEAPVSFANYWSTKLKVVNGTFQCVNPDCPSVLAGKAIHARDSLIAMTIGLSGLTALLFGATFSQLDPKCSPSKTAEFEHLAATF
;
A
#
# COMPACT_ATOMS: atom_id res chain seq x y z
N MET A 1 -9.45 7.11 10.70
CA MET A 1 -8.61 5.90 10.61
C MET A 1 -8.77 5.30 9.22
N PHE A 2 -7.68 4.92 8.54
CA PHE A 2 -7.73 4.21 7.26
C PHE A 2 -7.46 2.72 7.47
N VAL A 3 -8.18 1.86 6.75
CA VAL A 3 -8.09 0.40 6.86
C VAL A 3 -8.10 -0.21 5.47
N GLY A 4 -7.10 -1.02 5.14
CA GLY A 4 -7.07 -1.77 3.89
C GLY A 4 -8.19 -2.81 3.81
N ASP A 5 -8.80 -2.95 2.64
CA ASP A 5 -9.91 -3.86 2.37
C ASP A 5 -9.46 -5.31 2.14
N ARG A 6 -8.26 -5.55 1.61
CA ARG A 6 -7.71 -6.92 1.49
C ARG A 6 -7.39 -7.52 2.85
N GLY A 7 -7.16 -6.69 3.87
CA GLY A 7 -7.10 -7.06 5.28
C GLY A 7 -8.38 -7.68 5.86
N TYR A 8 -9.49 -7.73 5.11
CA TYR A 8 -10.70 -8.40 5.59
C TYR A 8 -10.48 -9.88 5.89
N CYS A 9 -9.54 -10.55 5.21
CA CYS A 9 -9.15 -11.92 5.58
C CYS A 9 -10.34 -12.91 5.68
N VAL A 10 -11.49 -12.62 5.04
CA VAL A 10 -12.71 -13.42 5.14
C VAL A 10 -12.40 -14.83 4.65
N GLY A 11 -12.60 -15.83 5.50
CA GLY A 11 -12.31 -17.23 5.19
C GLY A 11 -10.84 -17.65 5.37
N SER A 12 -9.92 -16.74 5.70
CA SER A 12 -8.56 -17.11 6.11
C SER A 12 -8.49 -17.39 7.62
N THR A 13 -7.64 -18.33 8.02
CA THR A 13 -7.46 -18.73 9.42
C THR A 13 -6.09 -18.33 9.96
N ILE A 14 -6.03 -17.75 11.17
CA ILE A 14 -4.78 -17.66 11.95
C ILE A 14 -4.94 -18.54 13.18
N LYS A 15 -3.99 -19.46 13.40
CA LYS A 15 -4.01 -20.41 14.53
C LYS A 15 -5.37 -21.15 14.66
N GLY A 16 -5.98 -21.53 13.54
CA GLY A 16 -7.27 -22.21 13.51
C GLY A 16 -8.51 -21.33 13.76
N HIS A 17 -8.34 -20.03 13.97
CA HIS A 17 -9.45 -19.10 14.18
C HIS A 17 -9.82 -18.44 12.86
N LEU A 18 -11.11 -18.50 12.50
CA LEU A 18 -11.63 -17.84 11.31
C LEU A 18 -11.53 -16.33 11.49
N LYS A 19 -10.93 -15.64 10.53
CA LYS A 19 -10.97 -14.19 10.51
C LYS A 19 -12.31 -13.73 9.96
N TYR A 20 -13.08 -13.02 10.79
CA TYR A 20 -14.27 -12.29 10.36
C TYR A 20 -13.82 -10.95 9.77
N GLY A 21 -13.78 -10.87 8.44
CA GLY A 21 -13.66 -9.62 7.73
C GLY A 21 -14.97 -8.85 7.62
N GLY A 22 -14.95 -7.78 6.83
CA GLY A 22 -16.10 -6.89 6.58
C GLY A 22 -16.13 -5.65 7.47
N GLN A 23 -17.26 -4.94 7.41
CA GLN A 23 -17.49 -3.60 7.98
C GLN A 23 -17.45 -3.53 9.52
N TRP A 24 -16.99 -4.57 10.22
CA TRP A 24 -17.03 -4.64 11.68
C TRP A 24 -16.15 -3.58 12.35
N LYS A 25 -14.97 -3.26 11.79
CA LYS A 25 -14.07 -2.20 12.31
C LYS A 25 -14.75 -0.83 12.25
N PRO A 26 -15.27 -0.38 11.09
CA PRO A 26 -16.07 0.83 11.03
C PRO A 26 -17.28 0.81 11.96
N ARG A 27 -18.03 -0.29 12.03
CA ARG A 27 -19.22 -0.39 12.90
C ARG A 27 -18.88 -0.30 14.39
N LYS A 28 -17.77 -0.90 14.82
CA LYS A 28 -17.33 -0.86 16.22
C LYS A 28 -16.79 0.51 16.62
N ASN A 29 -16.12 1.19 15.70
CA ASN A 29 -15.44 2.44 15.97
C ASN A 29 -16.24 3.69 15.55
N SER A 30 -17.42 3.53 14.94
CA SER A 30 -18.24 4.62 14.40
C SER A 30 -18.56 5.73 15.39
N LEU A 31 -18.71 5.38 16.68
CA LEU A 31 -19.00 6.34 17.75
C LEU A 31 -17.79 7.17 18.18
N TYR A 32 -16.58 6.71 17.91
CA TYR A 32 -15.34 7.30 18.42
C TYR A 32 -14.46 7.90 17.33
N THR A 33 -14.50 7.35 16.12
CA THR A 33 -13.68 7.82 15.01
C THR A 33 -14.25 7.36 13.67
N SER A 34 -14.15 8.22 12.65
CA SER A 34 -14.46 7.83 11.28
C SER A 34 -13.43 6.82 10.78
N VAL A 35 -13.90 5.64 10.35
CA VAL A 35 -13.08 4.61 9.71
C VAL A 35 -13.38 4.58 8.23
N TYR A 36 -12.36 4.77 7.42
CA TYR A 36 -12.45 4.73 5.96
C TYR A 36 -11.76 3.47 5.46
N ILE A 37 -12.43 2.72 4.61
CA ILE A 37 -11.91 1.49 4.02
C ILE A 37 -11.27 1.85 2.69
N THR A 38 -10.02 1.46 2.51
CA THR A 38 -9.21 1.79 1.34
C THR A 38 -8.85 0.50 0.61
N ASN A 39 -8.63 0.61 -0.70
CA ASN A 39 -8.17 -0.53 -1.48
C ASN A 39 -6.71 -0.83 -1.12
N GLU A 40 -6.43 -2.07 -0.72
CA GLU A 40 -5.08 -2.51 -0.32
C GLU A 40 -4.31 -3.23 -1.45
N HIS A 41 -4.82 -3.23 -2.68
CA HIS A 41 -4.15 -3.90 -3.79
C HIS A 41 -2.71 -3.42 -3.98
N ASP A 42 -1.80 -4.40 -4.04
CA ASP A 42 -0.36 -4.26 -4.31
C ASP A 42 0.39 -3.29 -3.41
N THR A 43 -0.21 -2.89 -2.28
CA THR A 43 0.42 -2.05 -1.24
C THR A 43 1.69 -2.65 -0.65
N SER A 44 1.83 -3.98 -0.67
CA SER A 44 3.04 -4.70 -0.23
C SER A 44 4.16 -4.77 -1.28
N GLN A 45 3.85 -4.38 -2.52
CA GLN A 45 4.73 -4.44 -3.68
C GLN A 45 5.00 -3.04 -4.28
N ALA A 46 4.17 -2.05 -3.97
CA ALA A 46 4.37 -0.68 -4.41
C ALA A 46 5.46 0.04 -3.57
N CYS A 47 6.36 0.74 -4.24
CA CYS A 47 7.28 1.67 -3.56
C CYS A 47 6.56 3.00 -3.29
N LEU A 48 6.45 3.39 -2.02
CA LEU A 48 5.81 4.65 -1.61
C LEU A 48 6.39 5.89 -2.28
N PHE A 49 7.69 5.90 -2.58
CA PHE A 49 8.40 7.08 -3.10
C PHE A 49 8.26 7.28 -4.61
N LEU A 50 7.98 6.21 -5.34
CA LEU A 50 7.82 6.25 -6.79
C LEU A 50 6.37 6.09 -7.20
N LEU A 51 5.53 5.48 -6.34
CA LEU A 51 4.14 5.14 -6.65
C LEU A 51 4.02 4.48 -8.03
N GLN A 52 5.01 3.65 -8.35
CA GLN A 52 5.14 2.79 -9.53
C GLN A 52 5.37 1.36 -9.05
N GLU A 53 5.05 0.39 -9.90
CA GLU A 53 5.50 -0.99 -9.70
C GLU A 53 7.03 -0.99 -9.61
N ALA A 54 7.55 -1.17 -8.39
CA ALA A 54 8.95 -1.44 -8.22
C ALA A 54 9.16 -2.94 -8.44
N PRO A 55 10.22 -3.38 -9.12
CA PRO A 55 10.68 -4.76 -9.01
C PRO A 55 11.14 -4.99 -7.56
N VAL A 56 10.23 -5.35 -6.66
CA VAL A 56 10.56 -5.53 -5.24
C VAL A 56 11.46 -6.74 -5.12
N SER A 57 12.71 -6.46 -4.76
CA SER A 57 13.68 -7.48 -4.41
C SER A 57 13.80 -7.54 -2.90
N PHE A 58 13.29 -8.59 -2.30
CA PHE A 58 13.66 -8.94 -0.93
C PHE A 58 15.08 -9.54 -0.96
N ALA A 59 16.18 -8.77 -0.89
CA ALA A 59 17.52 -9.36 -0.75
C ALA A 59 18.68 -8.44 -0.34
N ASN A 60 19.44 -8.89 0.66
CA ASN A 60 20.84 -8.49 0.85
C ASN A 60 21.68 -8.96 -0.35
N TYR A 61 22.43 -8.05 -0.96
CA TYR A 61 23.27 -8.29 -2.14
C TYR A 61 24.57 -9.01 -1.75
N TRP A 62 24.52 -10.32 -1.55
CA TRP A 62 25.70 -11.20 -1.59
C TRP A 62 25.26 -12.54 -2.17
N SER A 63 25.67 -12.80 -3.42
CA SER A 63 25.35 -13.98 -4.23
C SER A 63 24.00 -13.91 -4.99
N THR A 64 24.01 -14.46 -6.20
CA THR A 64 23.02 -14.37 -7.30
C THR A 64 21.64 -14.98 -7.00
N LYS A 65 21.24 -15.09 -5.72
CA LYS A 65 19.96 -15.62 -5.28
C LYS A 65 19.32 -14.66 -4.26
N LEU A 66 18.18 -14.10 -4.64
CA LEU A 66 17.38 -13.24 -3.78
C LEU A 66 16.91 -14.02 -2.55
N LYS A 67 17.33 -13.63 -1.35
CA LYS A 67 16.89 -14.27 -0.10
C LYS A 67 15.79 -13.42 0.54
N VAL A 68 14.56 -13.93 0.51
CA VAL A 68 13.40 -13.30 1.14
C VAL A 68 13.65 -13.16 2.64
N VAL A 69 13.74 -11.92 3.12
CA VAL A 69 13.76 -11.58 4.55
C VAL A 69 12.35 -11.12 4.94
N ASN A 70 11.76 -11.77 5.94
CA ASN A 70 10.44 -11.37 6.43
C ASN A 70 10.49 -10.02 7.14
N GLY A 71 9.47 -9.18 6.95
CA GLY A 71 9.32 -7.91 7.65
C GLY A 71 10.07 -6.72 7.05
N THR A 72 10.91 -6.91 6.04
CA THR A 72 11.61 -5.83 5.34
C THR A 72 11.06 -5.63 3.92
N PHE A 73 11.18 -4.38 3.45
CA PHE A 73 10.94 -3.94 2.07
C PHE A 73 12.21 -3.27 1.57
N GLN A 74 12.59 -3.52 0.32
CA GLN A 74 13.73 -2.87 -0.32
C GLN A 74 13.35 -2.41 -1.72
N CYS A 75 13.55 -1.13 -2.00
CA CYS A 75 13.45 -0.60 -3.34
C CYS A 75 14.78 -0.81 -4.08
N VAL A 76 14.71 -1.31 -5.32
CA VAL A 76 15.89 -1.49 -6.19
C VAL A 76 15.91 -0.54 -7.39
N ASN A 77 14.88 0.30 -7.54
CA ASN A 77 14.86 1.27 -8.62
C ASN A 77 15.94 2.34 -8.34
N PRO A 78 16.95 2.50 -9.21
CA PRO A 78 18.04 3.45 -9.00
C PRO A 78 17.56 4.90 -8.95
N ASP A 79 16.44 5.21 -9.60
CA ASP A 79 15.84 6.54 -9.66
C ASP A 79 14.95 6.84 -8.45
N CYS A 80 14.77 5.87 -7.54
CA CYS A 80 13.99 6.09 -6.33
C CYS A 80 14.68 7.10 -5.40
N PRO A 81 13.99 8.15 -4.93
CA PRO A 81 14.55 9.10 -3.96
C PRO A 81 15.11 8.41 -2.71
N SER A 82 14.48 7.32 -2.27
CA SER A 82 14.93 6.53 -1.13
C SER A 82 16.25 5.80 -1.40
N VAL A 83 16.45 5.33 -2.63
CA VAL A 83 17.69 4.66 -3.04
C VAL A 83 18.81 5.70 -3.20
N LEU A 84 18.52 6.83 -3.86
CA LEU A 84 19.45 7.95 -4.00
C LEU A 84 19.92 8.50 -2.66
N ALA A 85 19.05 8.49 -1.64
CA ALA A 85 19.39 8.90 -0.28
C ALA A 85 20.09 7.81 0.56
N GLY A 86 20.41 6.65 -0.02
CA GLY A 86 21.01 5.51 0.69
C GLY A 86 20.08 4.82 1.70
N LYS A 87 18.77 5.09 1.64
CA LYS A 87 17.73 4.58 2.55
C LYS A 87 16.78 3.64 1.82
N ALA A 88 17.29 2.70 1.03
CA ALA A 88 16.48 1.83 0.19
C ALA A 88 15.62 0.82 0.96
N ILE A 89 15.96 0.56 2.23
CA ILE A 89 15.38 -0.50 3.06
C ILE A 89 14.44 0.11 4.11
N HIS A 90 13.23 -0.43 4.19
CA HIS A 90 12.18 0.01 5.11
C HIS A 90 11.51 -1.18 5.83
N ALA A 91 10.89 -0.92 6.97
CA ALA A 91 10.00 -1.89 7.61
C ALA A 91 8.74 -2.05 6.75
N ARG A 92 8.43 -3.30 6.37
CA ARG A 92 7.33 -3.62 5.43
C ARG A 92 5.98 -3.14 5.96
N ASP A 93 5.69 -3.43 7.23
CA ASP A 93 4.38 -3.13 7.82
C ASP A 93 4.17 -1.61 7.92
N SER A 94 5.22 -0.85 8.25
CA SER A 94 5.17 0.61 8.26
C SER A 94 4.93 1.18 6.87
N LEU A 95 5.59 0.61 5.85
CA LEU A 95 5.43 1.04 4.47
C LEU A 95 4.01 0.75 3.95
N ILE A 96 3.48 -0.45 4.20
CA ILE A 96 2.10 -0.81 3.86
C ILE A 96 1.10 0.12 4.57
N ALA A 97 1.29 0.39 5.87
CA ALA A 97 0.40 1.27 6.62
C ALA A 97 0.39 2.71 6.06
N MET A 98 1.56 3.22 5.65
CA MET A 98 1.66 4.53 4.99
C MET A 98 0.96 4.53 3.63
N THR A 99 1.17 3.51 2.80
CA THR A 99 0.52 3.38 1.49
C THR A 99 -1.01 3.32 1.61
N ILE A 100 -1.53 2.55 2.58
CA ILE A 100 -2.97 2.48 2.90
C ILE A 100 -3.51 3.85 3.31
N GLY A 101 -2.79 4.56 4.18
CA GLY A 101 -3.16 5.89 4.62
C GLY A 101 -3.20 6.90 3.48
N LEU A 102 -2.19 6.88 2.61
CA LEU A 102 -2.09 7.78 1.47
C LEU A 102 -3.19 7.48 0.43
N SER A 103 -3.41 6.20 0.10
CA SER A 103 -4.48 5.75 -0.78
C SER A 103 -5.86 6.20 -0.29
N GLY A 104 -6.12 6.11 1.02
CA GLY A 104 -7.37 6.57 1.60
C GLY A 104 -7.53 8.06 1.64
N LEU A 105 -6.44 8.77 1.94
CA LEU A 105 -6.45 10.22 1.94
C LEU A 105 -6.74 10.76 0.53
N THR A 106 -6.10 10.21 -0.49
CA THR A 106 -6.37 10.61 -1.88
C THR A 106 -7.78 10.26 -2.32
N ALA A 107 -8.29 9.08 -1.96
CA ALA A 107 -9.66 8.71 -2.26
C ALA A 107 -10.67 9.66 -1.60
N LEU A 108 -10.36 10.14 -0.40
CA LEU A 108 -11.20 11.08 0.34
C LEU A 108 -11.13 12.51 -0.26
N LEU A 109 -9.94 12.97 -0.65
CA LEU A 109 -9.75 14.33 -1.18
C LEU A 109 -10.17 14.46 -2.65
N PHE A 110 -9.83 13.48 -3.48
CA PHE A 110 -9.97 13.54 -4.93
C PHE A 110 -11.03 12.60 -5.49
N GLY A 111 -11.61 11.70 -4.68
CA GLY A 111 -12.48 10.63 -5.18
C GLY A 111 -11.74 9.55 -5.99
N ALA A 112 -10.41 9.63 -6.04
CA ALA A 112 -9.54 8.75 -6.82
C ALA A 112 -8.34 8.27 -5.97
N THR A 113 -7.80 7.10 -6.30
CA THR A 113 -6.59 6.56 -5.67
C THR A 113 -5.47 6.43 -6.69
N PHE A 114 -4.25 6.18 -6.23
CA PHE A 114 -3.12 5.93 -7.12
C PHE A 114 -3.43 4.74 -8.04
N SER A 115 -3.20 4.90 -9.34
CA SER A 115 -3.53 3.89 -10.35
C SER A 115 -2.86 2.54 -10.10
N GLN A 116 -1.67 2.53 -9.50
CA GLN A 116 -0.96 1.31 -9.12
C GLN A 116 -1.59 0.53 -7.96
N LEU A 117 -2.45 1.20 -7.18
CA LEU A 117 -3.19 0.57 -6.09
C LEU A 117 -4.62 0.19 -6.53
N ASP A 118 -4.97 0.45 -7.78
CA ASP A 118 -6.26 0.08 -8.37
C ASP A 118 -6.11 -1.18 -9.25
N PRO A 119 -6.86 -2.27 -9.01
CA PRO A 119 -6.81 -3.48 -9.84
C PRO A 119 -7.25 -3.24 -11.28
N LYS A 120 -7.89 -2.09 -11.56
CA LYS A 120 -8.25 -1.63 -12.89
C LYS A 120 -7.38 -0.43 -13.26
N CYS A 121 -6.06 -0.61 -13.22
CA CYS A 121 -5.09 0.39 -13.65
C CYS A 121 -5.31 0.75 -15.13
N SER A 122 -5.41 2.05 -15.43
CA SER A 122 -5.43 2.56 -16.80
C SER A 122 -4.66 3.89 -16.91
N PRO A 123 -4.07 4.19 -18.09
CA PRO A 123 -3.40 5.48 -18.31
C PRO A 123 -4.32 6.68 -18.11
N SER A 124 -5.60 6.55 -18.49
CA SER A 124 -6.60 7.62 -18.33
C SER A 124 -6.83 8.00 -16.86
N LYS A 125 -6.94 7.01 -15.96
CA LYS A 125 -7.12 7.25 -14.52
C LYS A 125 -5.90 7.91 -13.87
N THR A 126 -4.72 7.61 -14.37
CA THR A 126 -3.48 8.23 -13.90
C THR A 126 -3.47 9.72 -14.27
N ALA A 127 -3.81 10.05 -15.52
CA ALA A 127 -3.90 11.44 -15.97
C ALA A 127 -5.02 12.24 -15.24
N GLU A 128 -6.18 11.62 -15.00
CA GLU A 128 -7.25 12.22 -14.19
C GLU A 128 -6.79 12.51 -12.77
N PHE A 129 -6.09 11.57 -12.13
CA PHE A 129 -5.53 11.75 -10.81
C PHE A 129 -4.50 12.89 -10.76
N GLU A 130 -3.57 12.93 -11.72
CA GLU A 130 -2.57 14.01 -11.82
C GLU A 130 -3.21 15.38 -12.02
N HIS A 131 -4.25 15.46 -12.86
CA HIS A 131 -5.01 16.69 -13.06
C HIS A 131 -5.71 17.15 -11.76
N LEU A 132 -6.37 16.22 -11.05
CA LEU A 132 -7.03 16.50 -9.77
C LEU A 132 -6.03 16.94 -8.70
N ALA A 133 -4.86 16.30 -8.63
CA ALA A 133 -3.80 16.64 -7.70
C ALA A 133 -3.16 18.00 -7.99
N ALA A 134 -3.03 18.39 -9.28
CA ALA A 134 -2.47 19.67 -9.67
C ALA A 134 -3.43 20.87 -9.43
N THR A 135 -4.72 20.59 -9.26
CA THR A 135 -5.77 21.62 -9.06
C THR A 135 -5.96 21.97 -7.57
N PHE A 136 -5.30 21.24 -6.66
CA PHE A 136 -5.42 21.36 -5.21
C PHE A 136 -4.22 22.07 -4.58
#